data_AF-A0AAP4FXB8-F1
#
_entry.id   AF-A0AAP4FXB8-F1
#
_cell.length_a   1.000
_cell.length_b   1.000
_cell.length_c   1.000
_cell.angle_alpha   90.00
_cell.angle_beta   90.00
_cell.angle_gamma   90.00
#
_symmetry.space_group_name_H-M   'P 1'
#
loop_
_entity.id
_entity.type
_entity.pdbx_description
1 polymer ?
#
loop_
_entity_poly.entity_id
_entity_poly.type
_entity_poly.pdbx_seq_one_letter_code
_entity_poly.pdbx_strand_id
1 'polypeptide(L)'
;MTVTHNGRQYTVTKMADGYTWQLVEVGNVRHKLRMNRDQLIKNGIGHIVSQCVDSRALRASLSKKAIARYLEDSVMLQQAIEAQRKALGVRVNRNSFEVRV
;
A
#
# COMPACT_ATOMS: atom_id res chain seq x y z
N MET A 1 -6.05 6.41 12.63
CA MET A 1 -7.18 6.04 11.76
C MET A 1 -8.10 5.10 12.52
N THR A 2 -9.42 5.29 12.44
CA THR A 2 -10.42 4.41 13.07
C THR A 2 -11.38 3.86 12.02
N VAL A 3 -11.69 2.57 12.08
CA VAL A 3 -12.62 1.91 11.16
C VAL A 3 -13.59 1.02 11.92
N THR A 4 -14.84 1.02 11.48
CA THR A 4 -15.90 0.18 12.02
C THR A 4 -16.00 -1.10 11.21
N HIS A 5 -15.90 -2.25 11.86
CA HIS A 5 -16.05 -3.57 11.27
C HIS A 5 -16.89 -4.46 12.20
N ASN A 6 -17.92 -5.11 11.65
CA ASN A 6 -18.85 -5.97 12.40
C ASN A 6 -19.41 -5.31 13.68
N GLY A 7 -19.83 -4.05 13.57
CA GLY A 7 -20.41 -3.30 14.69
C GLY A 7 -19.42 -2.85 15.77
N ARG A 8 -18.12 -3.10 15.59
CA ARG A 8 -17.05 -2.70 16.52
C ARG A 8 -16.09 -1.73 15.86
N GLN A 9 -15.56 -0.79 16.62
CA GLN A 9 -14.61 0.20 16.13
C GLN A 9 -13.18 -0.25 16.46
N TYR A 10 -12.31 -0.17 15.45
CA TYR A 10 -10.90 -0.52 15.56
C TYR A 10 -10.03 0.67 15.18
N THR A 11 -8.97 0.90 15.96
CA THR A 11 -7.87 1.77 15.58
C THR A 11 -6.91 0.98 14.71
N VAL A 12 -6.61 1.50 13.52
CA VAL A 12 -5.76 0.82 12.55
C VAL A 12 -4.41 1.51 12.45
N THR A 13 -3.36 0.73 12.63
CA THR A 13 -1.96 1.15 12.54
C THR A 13 -1.26 0.29 11.50
N LYS A 14 -0.60 0.94 10.54
CA LYS A 14 0.25 0.25 9.57
C LYS A 14 1.53 -0.18 10.27
N MET A 15 1.87 -1.46 10.19
CA MET A 15 3.07 -2.00 10.83
C MET A 15 4.34 -1.56 10.08
N ALA A 16 5.49 -1.62 10.74
CA ALA A 16 6.79 -1.23 10.17
C ALA A 16 7.18 -2.07 8.94
N ASP A 17 6.62 -3.28 8.80
CA ASP A 17 6.79 -4.09 7.59
C ASP A 17 6.17 -3.45 6.34
N GLY A 18 5.28 -2.45 6.50
CA GLY A 18 4.66 -1.71 5.40
C GLY A 18 3.56 -2.48 4.65
N TYR A 19 3.28 -3.73 5.03
CA TYR A 19 2.36 -4.64 4.33
C TYR A 19 1.31 -5.28 5.23
N THR A 20 1.46 -5.16 6.55
CA THR A 20 0.43 -5.60 7.51
C THR A 20 -0.12 -4.42 8.27
N TRP A 21 -1.39 -4.57 8.65
CA TRP A 21 -2.10 -3.60 9.47
C TRP A 21 -2.49 -4.27 10.78
N GLN A 22 -2.27 -3.57 11.87
CA GLN A 22 -2.73 -3.95 13.19
C GLN A 22 -4.00 -3.18 13.49
N LEU A 23 -5.08 -3.91 13.79
CA LEU A 23 -6.36 -3.40 14.23
C LEU A 23 -6.46 -3.64 15.74
N VAL A 24 -6.64 -2.58 16.51
CA VAL A 24 -6.83 -2.63 17.96
C VAL A 24 -8.22 -2.12 18.29
N GLU A 25 -9.03 -2.92 19.00
CA GLU A 25 -10.39 -2.52 19.33
C GLU A 25 -10.40 -1.29 20.25
N VAL A 26 -11.26 -0.31 19.93
CA VAL A 26 -11.44 0.88 20.75
C VAL A 26 -12.17 0.48 22.03
N GLY A 27 -11.53 0.70 23.19
CA GLY A 27 -12.04 0.27 24.48
C GLY A 27 -11.52 -1.08 24.98
N ASN A 28 -10.84 -1.87 24.12
CA ASN A 28 -10.18 -3.11 24.54
C ASN A 28 -8.80 -3.28 23.89
N VAL A 29 -7.77 -2.75 24.55
CA VAL A 29 -6.38 -2.73 24.07
C VAL A 29 -5.76 -4.13 23.94
N ARG A 30 -6.34 -5.15 24.61
CA ARG A 30 -5.87 -6.55 24.52
C ARG A 30 -6.38 -7.24 23.25
N HIS A 31 -7.48 -6.77 22.67
CA HIS A 31 -8.03 -7.35 21.44
C HIS A 31 -7.35 -6.72 20.22
N LYS A 32 -6.37 -7.45 19.67
CA LYS A 32 -5.55 -7.04 18.54
C LYS A 32 -5.68 -8.05 17.40
N LEU A 33 -6.04 -7.58 16.21
CA LEU A 33 -5.99 -8.37 14.99
C LEU A 33 -4.87 -7.87 14.11
N ARG A 34 -4.15 -8.78 13.45
CA ARG A 34 -3.17 -8.45 12.43
C ARG A 34 -3.70 -8.97 11.10
N MET A 35 -3.80 -8.08 10.11
CA MET A 35 -4.31 -8.42 8.79
C MET A 35 -3.34 -8.01 7.69
N ASN A 36 -3.27 -8.83 6.64
CA ASN A 36 -2.64 -8.46 5.38
C ASN A 36 -3.63 -7.73 4.45
N ARG A 37 -3.15 -7.24 3.30
CA ARG A 37 -3.96 -6.50 2.32
C ARG A 37 -5.18 -7.30 1.85
N ASP A 38 -4.99 -8.58 1.54
CA ASP A 38 -6.05 -9.43 0.99
C ASP A 38 -7.13 -9.72 2.04
N GLN A 39 -6.75 -9.93 3.30
CA GLN A 39 -7.67 -10.08 4.42
C GLN A 39 -8.47 -8.81 4.67
N LEU A 40 -7.84 -7.62 4.56
CA LEU A 40 -8.56 -6.35 4.66
C LEU A 40 -9.58 -6.18 3.53
N ILE A 41 -9.23 -6.55 2.29
CA ILE A 41 -10.14 -6.48 1.14
C ILE A 41 -11.30 -7.46 1.31
N LYS A 42 -11.02 -8.72 1.69
CA LYS A 42 -12.04 -9.74 1.95
C LYS A 42 -13.01 -9.35 3.08
N ASN A 43 -12.52 -8.64 4.08
CA ASN A 43 -13.32 -8.15 5.20
C ASN A 43 -14.04 -6.81 4.91
N GLY A 44 -14.00 -6.29 3.67
CA GLY A 44 -14.67 -5.04 3.29
C GLY A 44 -13.98 -3.76 3.79
N ILE A 45 -12.78 -3.88 4.36
CA ILE A 45 -11.98 -2.79 4.92
C ILE A 45 -10.87 -2.32 3.95
N GLY A 46 -11.00 -2.66 2.66
CA GLY A 46 -10.01 -2.33 1.63
C GLY A 46 -9.72 -0.83 1.47
N HIS A 47 -10.65 0.05 1.87
CA HIS A 47 -10.48 1.51 1.82
C HIS A 47 -9.32 2.01 2.70
N ILE A 48 -8.94 1.28 3.76
CA ILE A 48 -7.76 1.60 4.58
C ILE A 48 -6.47 1.47 3.76
N VAL A 49 -6.40 0.45 2.91
CA VAL A 49 -5.22 0.20 2.07
C VAL A 49 -5.04 1.34 1.07
N SER A 50 -6.15 1.78 0.46
CA SER A 50 -6.17 2.89 -0.50
C SER A 50 -5.73 4.22 0.12
N GLN A 51 -6.18 4.52 1.34
CA GLN A 51 -5.78 5.76 2.05
C GLN A 51 -4.31 5.77 2.49
N CYS A 52 -3.62 4.62 2.57
CA CYS A 52 -2.22 4.57 2.97
C CYS A 52 -1.22 4.62 1.80
N VAL A 53 -1.70 4.80 0.56
CA VAL A 53 -0.82 5.07 -0.59
C VAL A 53 -0.26 6.47 -0.44
N ASP A 54 1.07 6.61 -0.45
CA ASP A 54 1.74 7.91 -0.42
C ASP A 54 1.51 8.62 -1.76
N SER A 55 0.39 9.33 -1.83
CA SER A 55 -0.09 10.02 -3.03
C SER A 55 0.86 11.11 -3.52
N ARG A 56 1.70 11.67 -2.64
CA ARG A 56 2.76 12.61 -3.01
C ARG A 56 3.92 11.89 -3.70
N ALA A 57 4.40 10.80 -3.10
CA ALA A 57 5.45 9.99 -3.71
C ALA A 57 4.99 9.38 -5.04
N LEU A 58 3.73 8.96 -5.13
CA LEU A 58 3.15 8.43 -6.37
C LEU A 58 3.13 9.49 -7.48
N ARG A 59 2.62 10.70 -7.20
CA ARG A 59 2.63 11.80 -8.18
C ARG A 59 4.06 12.13 -8.65
N ALA A 60 5.00 12.25 -7.73
CA ALA A 60 6.40 12.53 -8.06
C ALA A 60 7.00 11.44 -8.97
N SER A 61 6.71 10.16 -8.69
CA SER A 61 7.18 9.04 -9.53
C SER A 61 6.59 9.06 -10.94
N LEU A 62 5.31 9.42 -11.09
CA LEU A 62 4.64 9.54 -12.39
C LEU A 62 5.22 10.70 -13.21
N SER A 63 5.43 11.85 -12.58
CA SER A 63 6.10 12.99 -13.22
C SER A 63 7.51 12.64 -13.68
N LYS A 64 8.31 11.98 -12.82
CA LYS A 64 9.66 11.53 -13.17
C LYS A 64 9.64 10.53 -14.33
N LYS A 65 8.65 9.63 -14.38
CA LYS A 65 8.46 8.66 -15.48
C LYS A 65 8.13 9.35 -16.81
N ALA A 66 7.28 10.37 -16.78
CA ALA A 66 6.92 11.15 -17.97
C ALA A 66 8.15 11.88 -18.55
N ILE A 67 8.95 12.51 -17.69
CA ILE A 67 10.18 13.20 -18.09
C ILE A 67 11.21 12.19 -18.63
N ALA A 68 11.37 11.04 -17.97
CA ALA A 68 12.31 10.01 -18.42
C ALA A 68 11.96 9.46 -19.81
N ARG A 69 10.67 9.33 -20.14
CA ARG A 69 10.23 8.95 -21.49
C ARG A 69 10.54 10.02 -22.52
N TYR A 70 10.35 11.30 -22.16
CA TYR A 70 10.63 12.41 -23.07
C TYR A 70 12.13 12.55 -23.37
N LEU A 71 12.99 12.31 -22.37
CA LEU A 71 14.45 12.38 -22.49
C LEU A 71 15.09 11.07 -23.01
N GLU A 72 14.30 10.02 -23.22
CA GLU A 72 14.76 8.66 -23.56
C GLU A 72 15.80 8.08 -22.56
N ASP A 73 15.81 8.58 -21.32
CA ASP A 73 16.72 8.13 -20.27
C ASP A 73 16.18 6.86 -19.58
N SER A 74 16.74 5.74 -19.99
CA SER A 74 16.39 4.40 -19.50
C SER A 74 16.68 4.19 -18.01
N VAL A 75 17.73 4.82 -17.47
CA VAL A 75 18.12 4.70 -16.05
C VAL A 75 17.12 5.46 -15.19
N MET A 76 16.78 6.69 -15.60
CA MET A 76 15.80 7.49 -14.90
C MET A 76 14.40 6.86 -14.94
N LEU A 77 14.05 6.22 -16.05
CA LEU A 77 12.79 5.49 -16.21
C LEU A 77 12.71 4.32 -15.21
N GLN A 78 13.79 3.55 -15.06
CA GLN A 78 13.87 2.43 -14.11
C GLN A 78 13.67 2.92 -12.67
N GLN A 79 14.37 3.99 -12.28
CA GLN A 79 14.24 4.60 -10.95
C GLN A 79 12.82 5.11 -10.68
N ALA A 80 12.17 5.72 -11.68
CA ALA A 80 10.80 6.22 -11.56
C ALA A 80 9.80 5.07 -11.36
N ILE A 81 9.99 3.96 -12.08
CA ILE A 81 9.17 2.75 -11.94
C ILE A 81 9.33 2.14 -10.54
N GLU A 82 10.54 2.07 -10.00
CA GLU A 82 10.79 1.59 -8.64
C GLU A 82 10.16 2.49 -7.58
N ALA A 83 10.29 3.82 -7.73
CA ALA A 83 9.64 4.79 -6.85
C ALA A 83 8.11 4.65 -6.89
N GLN A 84 7.53 4.45 -8.08
CA GLN A 84 6.10 4.21 -8.27
C GLN A 84 5.66 2.93 -7.55
N ARG A 85 6.41 1.85 -7.69
CA ARG A 85 6.14 0.55 -7.03
C ARG A 85 6.19 0.68 -5.50
N LYS A 86 7.20 1.38 -4.97
CA LYS A 86 7.35 1.64 -3.53
C LYS A 86 6.19 2.46 -2.99
N ALA A 87 5.77 3.51 -3.72
CA ALA A 87 4.63 4.34 -3.35
C ALA A 87 3.30 3.56 -3.35
N LEU A 88 3.11 2.64 -4.31
CA LEU A 88 1.94 1.77 -4.40
C LEU A 88 1.96 0.57 -3.44
N GLY A 89 3.10 0.31 -2.77
CA GLY A 89 3.27 -0.85 -1.90
C GLY A 89 3.18 -2.19 -2.63
N VAL A 90 3.51 -2.23 -3.93
CA VAL A 90 3.47 -3.46 -4.74
C VAL A 90 4.85 -4.12 -4.70
N ARG A 91 4.95 -5.34 -4.15
CA ARG A 91 6.15 -6.19 -4.27
C ARG A 91 6.16 -6.83 -5.65
N VAL A 92 7.27 -6.71 -6.38
CA VAL A 92 7.61 -7.66 -7.44
C VAL A 92 8.11 -8.91 -6.72
N ASN A 93 7.37 -10.01 -6.80
CA ASN A 93 7.93 -11.30 -6.45
C ASN A 93 9.01 -11.60 -7.51
N ARG A 94 10.29 -11.59 -7.12
CA ARG A 94 11.41 -11.86 -8.04
C ARG A 94 11.32 -13.26 -8.68
N ASN A 95 10.41 -14.12 -8.20
CA ASN A 95 10.14 -15.46 -8.74
C ASN A 95 8.84 -15.57 -9.55
N SER A 96 8.09 -14.49 -9.80
CA SER A 96 6.82 -14.54 -10.54
C SER A 96 6.91 -13.70 -11.81
N PHE A 97 7.19 -14.37 -12.92
CA PHE A 97 7.02 -13.89 -14.28
C PHE A 97 5.55 -13.89 -14.73
N GLU A 98 4.59 -13.61 -13.84
CA GLU A 98 3.18 -13.47 -14.25
C GLU A 98 2.65 -12.09 -13.86
N VAL A 99 2.83 -11.15 -14.79
CA VAL A 99 1.96 -9.98 -14.91
C VAL A 99 0.70 -10.47 -15.63
N ARG A 100 -0.36 -10.81 -14.89
CA ARG A 100 -1.69 -10.95 -15.51
C ARG A 100 -2.32 -9.57 -15.65
N VAL A 101 -2.60 -9.23 -16.91
CA VAL A 101 -3.26 -8.01 -17.42
C VAL A 101 -4.68 -7.90 -16.87
#